data_AF-A0A1A3SER2-F1
#
_entry.id   AF-A0A1A3SER2-F1
#
_cell.length_a   1.000
_cell.length_b   1.000
_cell.length_c   1.000
_cell.angle_alpha   90.00
_cell.angle_beta   90.00
_cell.angle_gamma   90.00
#
_symmetry.space_group_name_H-M   'P 1'
#
loop_
_entity.id
_entity.type
_entity.pdbx_description
1 polymer ?
#
loop_
_entity_poly.entity_id
_entity_poly.type
_entity_poly.pdbx_seq_one_letter_code
_entity_poly.pdbx_strand_id
1 'polypeptide(L)'
;MKPNLAPPAQATWVDEWDNIGTAVRAFDGPEWVIERASDRGRRADIVVSVIGLQYADGHASREIIIDCPGTPIITPGEARKVGRALIAAADVARGDSGCNA
;
A
#
# COMPACT_ATOMS: atom_id res chain seq x y z
N MET A 1 13.61 -26.86 -4.15
CA MET A 1 13.50 -27.13 -2.70
C MET A 1 12.81 -25.92 -2.09
N LYS A 2 11.65 -26.06 -1.43
CA LYS A 2 10.92 -24.90 -0.89
C LYS A 2 11.69 -24.34 0.33
N PRO A 3 12.08 -23.06 0.35
CA PRO A 3 12.75 -22.47 1.51
C PRO A 3 11.86 -22.54 2.77
N ASN A 4 12.42 -23.01 3.88
CA ASN A 4 11.74 -23.00 5.18
C ASN A 4 11.94 -21.64 5.85
N LEU A 5 11.29 -20.61 5.31
CA LEU A 5 11.33 -19.24 5.82
C LEU A 5 10.00 -18.83 6.42
N ALA A 6 10.07 -18.14 7.57
CA ALA A 6 8.91 -17.51 8.16
C ALA A 6 8.31 -16.47 7.19
N PRO A 7 6.98 -16.31 7.19
CA PRO A 7 6.31 -15.19 6.54
C PRO A 7 6.94 -13.83 6.90
N PRO A 8 6.93 -12.85 5.99
CA PRO A 8 7.30 -11.49 6.33
C PRO A 8 6.43 -10.97 7.48
N ALA A 9 7.02 -10.16 8.36
CA ALA A 9 6.29 -9.57 9.47
C ALA A 9 5.05 -8.80 8.97
N GLN A 10 3.92 -9.01 9.64
CA GLN A 10 2.60 -8.42 9.33
C GLN A 10 1.98 -8.87 8.00
N ALA A 11 2.50 -9.91 7.35
CA ALA A 11 1.80 -10.55 6.24
C ALA A 11 0.46 -11.12 6.74
N THR A 12 -0.60 -10.79 6.03
CA THR A 12 -1.97 -11.29 6.25
C THR A 12 -2.25 -12.50 5.37
N TRP A 13 -1.60 -12.57 4.22
CA TRP A 13 -1.61 -13.70 3.31
C TRP A 13 -0.24 -13.89 2.65
N VAL A 14 0.14 -15.13 2.33
CA VAL A 14 1.41 -15.47 1.69
C VAL A 14 1.17 -16.58 0.68
N ASP A 15 1.61 -16.36 -0.55
CA ASP A 15 1.49 -17.33 -1.63
C ASP A 15 2.51 -18.47 -1.51
N GLU A 16 2.34 -19.50 -2.34
CA GLU A 16 3.38 -20.49 -2.57
C GLU A 16 4.63 -19.88 -3.21
N TRP A 17 5.77 -20.55 -3.03
CA TRP A 17 7.00 -20.21 -3.72
C TRP A 17 6.87 -20.46 -5.22
N ASP A 18 7.00 -19.40 -6.02
CA ASP A 18 7.33 -19.50 -7.43
C ASP A 18 8.80 -19.89 -7.56
N ASN A 19 9.07 -20.93 -8.34
CA ASN A 19 10.42 -21.47 -8.57
C ASN A 19 10.88 -21.28 -10.02
N ILE A 20 10.19 -20.47 -10.82
CA ILE A 20 10.60 -20.13 -12.18
C ILE A 20 11.65 -19.02 -12.10
N GLY A 21 12.93 -19.40 -11.99
CA GLY A 21 14.06 -18.48 -11.89
C GLY A 21 14.49 -18.24 -10.43
N THR A 22 14.50 -16.98 -9.99
CA THR A 22 14.77 -16.66 -8.57
C THR A 22 13.57 -17.11 -7.75
N ALA A 23 13.79 -17.91 -6.70
CA ALA A 23 12.69 -18.36 -5.85
C ALA A 23 12.10 -17.17 -5.06
N VAL A 24 10.85 -16.80 -5.38
CA VAL A 24 10.11 -15.71 -4.74
C VAL A 24 8.70 -16.20 -4.38
N ARG A 25 8.06 -15.60 -3.40
CA ARG A 25 6.62 -15.73 -3.16
C ARG A 25 5.98 -14.36 -2.94
N ALA A 26 4.76 -14.17 -3.43
CA ALA A 26 3.99 -12.98 -3.14
C ALA A 26 3.43 -13.02 -1.71
N PHE A 27 3.18 -11.86 -1.14
CA PHE A 27 2.43 -11.74 0.11
C PHE A 27 1.61 -10.46 0.13
N ASP A 28 0.49 -10.53 0.85
CA ASP A 28 -0.32 -9.37 1.20
C ASP A 28 -0.05 -8.98 2.65
N GLY A 29 -0.04 -7.69 2.91
CA GLY A 29 0.09 -7.08 4.22
C GLY A 29 -1.24 -6.50 4.72
N PRO A 30 -1.18 -5.56 5.68
CA PRO A 30 -2.37 -4.87 6.15
C PRO A 30 -3.01 -4.00 5.06
N GLU A 31 -4.32 -3.83 5.19
CA GLU A 31 -5.16 -3.02 4.31
C GLU A 31 -5.95 -1.99 5.13
N TRP A 32 -6.17 -0.81 4.53
CA TRP A 32 -6.98 0.26 5.09
C TRP A 32 -7.99 0.76 4.05
N VAL A 33 -9.27 0.68 4.39
CA VAL A 33 -10.38 1.19 3.57
C VAL A 33 -10.75 2.59 4.03
N ILE A 34 -10.77 3.55 3.10
CA ILE A 34 -11.25 4.90 3.31
C ILE A 34 -12.61 5.00 2.63
N GLU A 35 -13.65 4.82 3.44
CA GLU A 35 -15.04 4.88 3.00
C GLU A 35 -15.39 6.29 2.48
N ARG A 36 -16.08 6.35 1.33
CA ARG A 36 -16.61 7.61 0.82
C ARG A 36 -18.09 7.73 1.13
N ALA A 37 -18.48 8.84 1.78
CA ALA A 37 -19.89 9.17 1.97
C ALA A 37 -20.59 9.29 0.61
N SER A 38 -21.62 8.47 0.39
CA SER A 38 -22.32 8.35 -0.89
C SER A 38 -23.37 9.47 -1.05
N ASP A 39 -22.93 10.70 -1.29
CA ASP A 39 -23.86 11.83 -1.45
C ASP A 39 -24.18 12.15 -2.93
N ARG A 40 -23.35 11.74 -3.91
CA ARG A 40 -23.59 12.01 -5.35
C ARG A 40 -23.16 10.91 -6.34
N GLY A 41 -23.48 9.66 -6.03
CA GLY A 41 -23.27 8.52 -6.94
C GLY A 41 -21.94 7.78 -6.69
N ARG A 42 -21.88 6.55 -7.23
CA ARG A 42 -20.86 5.50 -6.97
C ARG A 42 -19.42 6.03 -7.09
N ARG A 43 -18.89 6.61 -6.02
CA ARG A 43 -17.44 6.78 -5.86
C ARG A 43 -16.95 5.53 -5.16
N ALA A 44 -16.10 4.75 -5.82
CA ALA A 44 -15.41 3.63 -5.18
C ALA A 44 -14.65 4.14 -3.95
N ASP A 45 -14.65 3.33 -2.90
CA ASP A 45 -13.80 3.54 -1.73
C ASP A 45 -12.32 3.59 -2.17
N ILE A 46 -11.51 4.30 -1.39
CA ILE A 46 -10.06 4.25 -1.60
C ILE A 46 -9.54 3.15 -0.70
N VAL A 47 -8.91 2.13 -1.27
CA VAL A 47 -8.27 1.07 -0.50
C VAL A 47 -6.76 1.25 -0.59
N VAL A 48 -6.08 1.23 0.55
CA VAL A 48 -4.62 1.29 0.64
C VAL A 48 -4.13 -0.02 1.20
N SER A 49 -3.32 -0.75 0.43
CA SER A 49 -2.83 -2.08 0.81
C SER A 49 -1.32 -2.17 0.67
N VAL A 50 -0.68 -2.92 1.57
CA VAL A 50 0.72 -3.32 1.41
C VAL A 50 0.77 -4.64 0.68
N ILE A 51 1.56 -4.73 -0.38
CA ILE A 51 1.89 -6.00 -1.05
C ILE A 51 3.41 -6.15 -1.08
N GLY A 52 3.89 -7.35 -1.40
CA GLY A 52 5.31 -7.52 -1.62
C GLY A 52 5.72 -8.88 -2.12
N LEU A 53 7.03 -9.00 -2.36
CA LEU A 53 7.68 -10.26 -2.70
C LEU A 53 8.65 -10.63 -1.58
N GLN A 54 8.60 -11.88 -1.13
CA GLN A 54 9.64 -12.47 -0.31
C GLN A 54 10.54 -13.35 -1.15
N TYR A 55 11.83 -13.23 -0.95
CA TYR A 55 12.86 -13.94 -1.69
C TYR A 55 13.47 -15.05 -0.83
N ALA A 56 14.03 -16.07 -1.47
CA ALA A 56 14.53 -17.28 -0.80
C ALA A 56 15.74 -17.06 0.13
N ASP A 57 16.41 -15.92 0.05
CA ASP A 57 17.48 -15.50 0.97
C ASP A 57 16.95 -14.81 2.24
N GLY A 58 15.62 -14.66 2.35
CA GLY A 58 14.95 -14.06 3.50
C GLY A 58 14.63 -12.58 3.36
N HIS A 59 15.10 -11.88 2.30
CA HIS A 59 14.70 -10.49 2.08
C HIS A 59 13.27 -10.39 1.58
N ALA A 60 12.62 -9.25 1.85
CA ALA A 60 11.28 -8.96 1.36
C ALA A 60 11.21 -7.53 0.84
N SER A 61 10.76 -7.37 -0.40
CA SER A 61 10.36 -6.07 -0.94
C SER A 61 8.92 -5.77 -0.54
N ARG A 62 8.60 -4.47 -0.41
CA ARG A 62 7.27 -4.00 -0.05
C ARG A 62 6.89 -2.83 -0.96
N GLU A 63 5.66 -2.88 -1.44
CA GLU A 63 5.05 -1.85 -2.28
C GLU A 63 3.70 -1.46 -1.69
N ILE A 64 3.19 -0.30 -2.13
CA ILE A 64 1.91 0.22 -1.70
C ILE A 64 1.01 0.34 -2.94
N ILE A 65 -0.17 -0.26 -2.84
CA ILE A 65 -1.25 -0.13 -3.81
C ILE A 65 -2.29 0.82 -3.26
N ILE A 66 -2.73 1.77 -4.10
CA ILE A 66 -3.89 2.63 -3.84
C ILE A 66 -4.96 2.26 -4.86
N ASP A 67 -5.94 1.46 -4.47
CA ASP A 67 -7.02 1.06 -5.36
C ASP A 67 -7.99 2.22 -5.56
N CYS A 68 -7.92 2.79 -6.76
CA CYS A 68 -8.78 3.82 -7.30
C CYS A 68 -8.86 3.66 -8.83
N PRO A 69 -9.75 4.34 -9.56
CA PRO A 69 -9.69 4.31 -11.02
C PRO A 69 -8.28 4.68 -11.53
N GLY A 70 -7.57 3.71 -12.13
CA GLY A 70 -6.16 3.85 -12.53
C GLY A 70 -5.10 3.50 -11.48
N THR A 71 -5.44 2.62 -10.51
CA THR A 71 -4.62 2.12 -9.39
C THR A 71 -3.10 2.23 -9.63
N PRO A 72 -2.42 3.21 -9.02
CA PRO A 72 -0.96 3.30 -9.07
C PRO A 72 -0.31 2.38 -8.05
N ILE A 73 0.73 1.67 -8.46
CA ILE A 73 1.69 1.01 -7.57
C ILE A 73 2.81 2.01 -7.27
N ILE A 74 3.01 2.33 -6.00
CA ILE A 74 4.01 3.33 -5.58
C ILE A 74 4.96 2.77 -4.52
N THR A 75 6.17 3.32 -4.48
CA THR A 75 7.14 2.97 -3.44
C THR A 75 6.72 3.54 -2.08
N PRO A 76 7.22 2.98 -0.96
CA PRO A 76 6.98 3.56 0.38
C PRO A 76 7.42 5.03 0.52
N GLY A 77 8.47 5.44 -0.20
CA GLY A 77 8.94 6.82 -0.22
C GLY A 77 7.96 7.76 -0.93
N GLU A 78 7.40 7.33 -2.05
CA GLU A 78 6.38 8.07 -2.81
C GLU A 78 5.07 8.16 -2.05
N ALA A 79 4.63 7.09 -1.38
CA ALA A 79 3.44 7.13 -0.54
C ALA A 79 3.53 8.20 0.56
N ARG A 80 4.70 8.37 1.19
CA ARG A 80 4.92 9.47 2.16
C ARG A 80 4.85 10.86 1.51
N LYS A 81 5.30 11.00 0.26
CA LYS A 81 5.18 12.27 -0.49
C LYS A 81 3.71 12.56 -0.80
N VAL A 82 2.97 11.56 -1.28
CA VAL A 82 1.53 11.64 -1.54
C VAL A 82 0.79 12.02 -0.27
N GLY A 83 1.06 11.34 0.85
CA GLY A 83 0.44 11.66 2.14
C GLY A 83 0.67 13.10 2.59
N ARG A 84 1.90 13.61 2.48
CA ARG A 84 2.19 15.04 2.78
C ARG A 84 1.43 16.00 1.87
N ALA A 85 1.38 15.70 0.57
CA ALA A 85 0.65 16.52 -0.39
C ALA A 85 -0.86 16.52 -0.11
N LEU A 86 -1.43 15.35 0.24
CA LEU A 86 -2.84 15.22 0.62
C LEU A 86 -3.19 16.04 1.87
N ILE A 87 -2.36 15.95 2.92
CA ILE A 87 -2.57 16.72 4.15
C ILE A 87 -2.55 18.21 3.85
N ALA A 88 -1.52 18.69 3.16
CA ALA A 88 -1.41 20.10 2.80
C ALA A 88 -2.60 20.60 1.96
N ALA A 89 -3.07 19.78 1.00
CA ALA A 89 -4.25 20.12 0.21
C ALA A 89 -5.53 20.19 1.06
N ALA A 90 -5.68 19.29 2.04
CA ALA A 90 -6.82 19.30 2.96
C ALA A 90 -6.81 20.53 3.86
N ASP A 91 -5.64 20.92 4.39
CA ASP A 91 -5.47 22.12 5.22
C ASP A 91 -5.89 23.37 4.43
N VAL A 92 -5.39 23.50 3.19
CA VAL A 92 -5.78 24.59 2.28
C VAL A 92 -7.28 24.58 2.00
N ALA A 93 -7.87 23.42 1.71
CA ALA A 93 -9.30 23.31 1.39
C ALA A 93 -10.22 23.64 2.58
N ARG A 94 -9.75 23.39 3.81
CA ARG A 94 -10.45 23.78 5.04
C ARG A 94 -10.37 25.27 5.34
N GLY A 95 -9.47 26.00 4.68
CA GLY A 95 -9.11 27.36 5.08
C GLY A 95 -8.19 27.39 6.30
N ASP A 96 -7.66 26.24 6.74
CA ASP A 96 -6.59 26.13 7.72
C ASP A 96 -5.26 26.46 7.02
N SER A 97 -5.19 27.63 6.39
CA SER A 97 -3.89 28.21 6.06
C SER A 97 -3.22 28.47 7.41
N GLY A 98 -2.25 27.62 7.77
CA GLY A 98 -1.49 27.73 9.01
C GLY A 98 -0.87 29.11 9.18
N CYS A 99 -1.65 30.06 9.68
CA CYS A 99 -1.19 31.31 10.22
C CYS A 99 -0.71 31.01 11.63
N ASN A 100 0.54 30.55 11.75
CA ASN A 100 1.30 30.87 12.95
C ASN A 100 1.61 32.36 12.88
N ALA A 101 0.80 33.16 13.60
CA ALA A 101 1.16 34.50 14.04
C ALA A 101 2.22 34.43 15.14
#